data_AF-A0A9X6LUS2-F1
#
_entry.id   AF-A0A9X6LUS2-F1
#
_cell.length_a   1.000
_cell.length_b   1.000
_cell.length_c   1.000
_cell.angle_alpha   90.00
_cell.angle_beta   90.00
_cell.angle_gamma   90.00
#
_symmetry.space_group_name_H-M   'P 1'
#
loop_
_entity.id
_entity.type
_entity.pdbx_description
1 polymer ?
#
loop_
_entity_poly.entity_id
_entity_poly.type
_entity_poly.pdbx_seq_one_letter_code
_entity_poly.pdbx_strand_id
1 'polypeptide(L)'
;MKHTIGNVSTSYIIRLILDDVDTYITTGKREFNFGSELDNTSVEDMIANWLEWFNDYPQGILPGELKEIKSEVGELMGSMSIWSHHNDEREKFIMQFNNYFGDYKGFLSLVKEVYIEELKQDLLY
;
A
#
# COMPACT_ATOMS: atom_id res chain seq x y z
N MET A 1 -10.30 -8.95 13.88
CA MET A 1 -10.03 -10.40 13.64
C MET A 1 -8.74 -10.42 12.82
N LYS A 2 -7.86 -11.43 12.88
CA LYS A 2 -6.79 -11.51 11.86
C LYS A 2 -7.47 -11.77 10.52
N HIS A 3 -7.74 -10.74 9.72
CA HIS A 3 -8.29 -10.92 8.38
C HIS A 3 -7.25 -11.70 7.57
N THR A 4 -7.52 -12.99 7.44
CA THR A 4 -6.67 -13.96 6.78
C THR A 4 -7.41 -14.37 5.53
N ILE A 5 -6.80 -14.15 4.37
CA ILE A 5 -7.26 -14.79 3.14
C ILE A 5 -6.63 -16.18 3.15
N GLY A 6 -7.38 -17.17 3.61
CA GLY A 6 -6.85 -18.50 3.88
C GLY A 6 -5.91 -18.53 5.09
N ASN A 7 -4.66 -18.97 4.91
CA ASN A 7 -3.63 -19.05 5.97
C ASN A 7 -2.66 -17.86 5.98
N VAL A 8 -2.85 -16.88 5.09
CA VAL A 8 -1.90 -15.78 4.88
C VAL A 8 -2.31 -14.56 5.70
N SER A 9 -1.37 -13.97 6.45
CA SER A 9 -1.62 -12.80 7.29
C SER A 9 -1.70 -11.51 6.47
N THR A 10 -2.56 -10.57 6.88
CA THR A 10 -2.61 -9.18 6.36
C THR A 10 -1.22 -8.57 6.23
N SER A 11 -0.39 -8.74 7.27
CA SER A 11 0.98 -8.26 7.32
C SER A 11 1.86 -8.73 6.16
N TYR A 12 1.74 -10.01 5.80
CA TYR A 12 2.50 -10.55 4.67
C TYR A 12 2.03 -9.96 3.34
N ILE A 13 0.72 -9.77 3.17
CA ILE A 13 0.13 -9.17 1.97
C ILE A 13 0.58 -7.70 1.84
N ILE A 14 0.50 -6.92 2.92
CA ILE A 14 0.96 -5.52 2.94
C ILE A 14 2.43 -5.43 2.54
N ARG A 15 3.28 -6.30 3.11
CA ARG A 15 4.70 -6.33 2.78
C ARG A 15 4.94 -6.62 1.31
N LEU A 16 4.31 -7.66 0.74
CA LEU A 16 4.45 -7.97 -0.69
C LEU A 16 4.07 -6.78 -1.57
N ILE A 17 2.96 -6.12 -1.23
CA ILE A 17 2.48 -4.95 -1.97
C ILE A 17 3.48 -3.81 -1.88
N LEU A 18 3.97 -3.46 -0.69
CA LEU A 18 4.87 -2.32 -0.49
C LEU A 18 6.28 -2.57 -1.04
N ASP A 19 6.79 -3.80 -0.96
CA ASP A 19 8.06 -4.20 -1.59
C ASP A 19 7.98 -4.01 -3.13
N ASP A 20 6.85 -4.37 -3.74
CA ASP A 20 6.62 -4.16 -5.17
C ASP A 20 6.35 -2.68 -5.52
N VAL A 21 5.70 -1.90 -4.64
CA VAL A 21 5.58 -0.44 -4.80
C VAL A 21 6.97 0.21 -4.83
N ASP A 22 7.87 -0.15 -3.91
CA ASP A 22 9.22 0.42 -3.84
C ASP A 22 10.01 0.06 -5.09
N THR A 23 9.90 -1.19 -5.55
CA THR A 23 10.50 -1.66 -6.81
C THR A 23 9.94 -0.90 -8.01
N TYR A 24 8.63 -0.66 -8.06
CA TYR A 24 7.99 0.11 -9.12
C TYR A 24 8.43 1.57 -9.12
N ILE A 25 8.56 2.20 -7.96
CA ILE A 25 9.00 3.60 -7.85
C ILE A 25 10.45 3.75 -8.29
N THR A 26 11.32 2.82 -7.90
CA THR A 26 12.76 2.86 -8.18
C THR A 26 13.11 2.45 -9.60
N THR A 27 12.41 1.45 -10.16
CA THR A 27 12.78 0.83 -11.46
C THR A 27 11.76 1.07 -12.56
N GLY A 28 10.55 1.53 -12.24
CA GLY A 28 9.43 1.65 -13.17
C GLY A 28 8.78 0.32 -13.56
N LYS A 29 9.17 -0.80 -12.94
CA LYS A 29 8.66 -2.15 -13.23
C LYS A 29 7.91 -2.71 -12.04
N ARG A 30 6.83 -3.44 -12.31
CA ARG A 30 6.11 -4.22 -11.30
C ARG A 30 6.51 -5.67 -11.38
N GLU A 31 6.59 -6.31 -10.23
CA GLU A 31 6.68 -7.75 -10.07
C GLU A 31 5.30 -8.38 -10.21
N PHE A 32 4.27 -7.78 -9.60
CA PHE A 32 2.91 -8.30 -9.65
C PHE A 32 2.02 -7.50 -10.61
N ASN A 33 1.24 -8.20 -11.42
CA ASN A 33 0.27 -7.62 -12.32
C ASN A 33 -1.17 -7.92 -11.87
N PHE A 34 -1.44 -7.71 -10.58
CA PHE A 34 -2.78 -7.87 -10.02
C PHE A 34 -3.73 -6.84 -10.65
N GLY A 35 -4.83 -7.31 -11.25
CA GLY A 35 -5.78 -6.51 -12.03
C GLY A 35 -5.73 -6.73 -13.55
N SER A 36 -4.90 -7.66 -14.02
CA SER A 36 -4.89 -8.06 -15.44
C SER A 36 -6.03 -9.05 -15.77
N GLU A 37 -6.60 -8.95 -16.99
CA GLU A 37 -7.56 -9.94 -17.53
C GLU A 37 -6.88 -11.26 -17.98
N LEU A 38 -5.55 -11.36 -17.86
CA LEU A 38 -4.77 -12.55 -18.20
C LEU A 38 -4.65 -13.49 -16.98
N ASP A 39 -4.20 -14.72 -17.22
CA ASP A 39 -4.03 -15.74 -16.17
C ASP A 39 -3.12 -15.22 -15.03
N ASN A 40 -3.75 -14.73 -13.95
CA ASN A 40 -3.05 -14.32 -12.74
C ASN A 40 -2.54 -15.56 -11.99
N THR A 41 -1.42 -15.40 -11.30
CA THR A 41 -0.94 -16.40 -10.35
C THR A 41 -1.84 -16.44 -9.11
N SER A 42 -1.78 -17.53 -8.34
CA SER A 42 -2.52 -17.64 -7.08
C SER A 42 -2.15 -16.56 -6.05
N VAL A 43 -0.96 -15.98 -6.16
CA VAL A 43 -0.50 -14.88 -5.30
C VAL A 43 -1.11 -13.55 -5.75
N GLU A 44 -1.13 -13.28 -7.06
CA GLU A 44 -1.76 -12.07 -7.62
C GLU A 44 -3.27 -12.05 -7.35
N ASP A 45 -3.95 -13.19 -7.49
CA ASP A 45 -5.36 -13.30 -7.14
C ASP A 45 -5.60 -13.05 -5.64
N MET A 46 -4.72 -13.54 -4.78
CA MET A 46 -4.80 -13.27 -3.34
C MET A 46 -4.64 -11.78 -3.03
N ILE A 47 -3.67 -11.11 -3.66
CA ILE A 47 -3.44 -9.67 -3.52
C ILE A 47 -4.63 -8.87 -4.06
N ALA A 48 -5.13 -9.21 -5.26
CA ALA A 48 -6.29 -8.56 -5.87
C ALA A 48 -7.53 -8.66 -4.98
N ASN A 49 -7.87 -9.88 -4.53
CA ASN A 49 -9.00 -10.10 -3.63
C ASN A 49 -8.88 -9.31 -2.31
N TRP A 50 -7.65 -9.21 -1.77
CA TRP A 50 -7.40 -8.41 -0.57
C TRP A 50 -7.62 -6.92 -0.81
N LEU A 51 -7.09 -6.39 -1.92
CA LEU A 51 -7.24 -4.99 -2.30
C LEU A 51 -8.69 -4.63 -2.61
N GLU A 52 -9.46 -5.53 -3.24
CA GLU A 52 -10.89 -5.36 -3.46
C GLU A 52 -11.66 -5.30 -2.15
N TRP A 53 -11.40 -6.23 -1.23
CA TRP A 53 -11.99 -6.18 0.11
C TRP A 53 -11.63 -4.87 0.84
N PHE A 54 -10.42 -4.37 0.65
CA PHE A 54 -9.97 -3.12 1.27
C PHE A 54 -10.61 -1.87 0.64
N ASN A 55 -11.26 -1.95 -0.53
CA ASN A 55 -11.81 -0.77 -1.20
C ASN A 55 -12.91 -0.04 -0.42
N ASP A 56 -13.57 -0.72 0.52
CA ASP A 56 -14.55 -0.10 1.40
C ASP A 56 -13.92 0.76 2.51
N TYR A 57 -12.58 0.93 2.53
CA TYR A 57 -11.84 1.73 3.49
C TYR A 57 -12.47 3.10 3.81
N PRO A 58 -12.50 3.53 5.10
CA PRO A 58 -12.18 2.75 6.30
C PRO A 58 -13.37 1.92 6.81
N GLN A 59 -14.48 1.85 6.06
CA GLN A 59 -15.69 1.16 6.48
C GLN A 59 -15.43 -0.35 6.58
N GLY A 60 -16.03 -0.99 7.59
CA GLY A 60 -15.86 -2.43 7.84
C GLY A 60 -14.59 -2.81 8.60
N ILE A 61 -13.64 -1.89 8.82
CA ILE A 61 -12.42 -2.16 9.60
C ILE A 61 -12.59 -1.63 11.03
N LEU A 62 -12.29 -2.48 12.02
CA LEU A 62 -12.32 -2.07 13.43
C LEU A 62 -11.23 -1.03 13.72
N PRO A 63 -11.48 0.00 14.56
CA PRO A 63 -10.48 1.05 14.82
C PRO A 63 -9.12 0.54 15.34
N GLY A 64 -9.11 -0.50 16.17
CA GLY A 64 -7.87 -1.11 16.66
C GLY A 64 -7.08 -1.82 15.56
N GLU A 65 -7.79 -2.51 14.66
CA GLU A 65 -7.19 -3.20 13.52
C GLU A 65 -6.68 -2.20 12.47
N LEU A 66 -7.43 -1.15 12.20
CA LEU A 66 -6.98 -0.05 11.35
C LEU A 66 -5.69 0.59 11.87
N LYS A 67 -5.58 0.78 13.19
CA LYS A 67 -4.37 1.31 13.81
C LYS A 67 -3.17 0.40 13.61
N GLU A 68 -3.34 -0.91 13.75
CA GLU A 68 -2.28 -1.90 13.51
C GLU A 68 -1.83 -1.88 12.04
N ILE A 69 -2.78 -1.87 11.09
CA ILE A 69 -2.50 -1.79 9.65
C ILE A 69 -1.74 -0.50 9.30
N LYS A 70 -2.16 0.66 9.83
CA LYS A 70 -1.45 1.92 9.64
C LYS A 70 -0.03 1.88 10.16
N SER A 71 0.16 1.35 11.37
CA SER A 71 1.49 1.20 11.99
C SER A 71 2.41 0.35 11.11
N GLU A 72 1.90 -0.79 10.63
CA GLU A 72 2.67 -1.69 9.78
C GLU A 72 3.04 -1.06 8.44
N VAL A 73 2.08 -0.37 7.79
CA VAL A 73 2.36 0.37 6.55
C VAL A 73 3.40 1.46 6.79
N GLY A 74 3.29 2.23 7.89
CA GLY A 74 4.26 3.26 8.23
C GLY A 74 5.67 2.71 8.47
N GLU A 75 5.78 1.63 9.23
CA GLU A 75 7.06 0.94 9.49
C GLU A 75 7.73 0.46 8.19
N LEU A 76 6.97 -0.16 7.30
CA LEU A 76 7.48 -0.65 6.02
C LEU A 76 7.89 0.52 5.10
N MET A 77 7.03 1.53 4.99
CA MET A 77 7.31 2.75 4.22
C MET A 77 8.55 3.49 4.73
N GLY A 78 8.82 3.47 6.03
CA GLY A 78 10.00 4.09 6.63
C GLY A 78 11.33 3.64 6.01
N SER A 79 11.37 2.44 5.44
CA SER A 79 12.54 1.89 4.76
C SER A 79 12.61 2.15 3.25
N MET A 80 11.54 2.72 2.65
CA MET A 80 11.42 2.93 1.21
C MET A 80 12.13 4.20 0.72
N SER A 81 12.44 4.25 -0.57
CA SER A 81 13.12 5.40 -1.21
C SER A 81 12.14 6.49 -1.68
N ILE A 82 11.18 6.87 -0.83
CA ILE A 82 10.04 7.75 -1.16
C ILE A 82 10.01 9.07 -0.37
N TRP A 83 10.95 9.25 0.55
CA TRP A 83 10.98 10.40 1.46
C TRP A 83 11.70 11.57 0.82
N SER A 84 10.98 12.70 0.67
CA SER A 84 11.55 13.95 0.17
C SER A 84 10.91 15.14 0.88
N HIS A 85 11.68 16.22 1.05
CA HIS A 85 11.19 17.51 1.54
C HIS A 85 10.78 18.47 0.41
N HIS A 86 11.02 18.11 -0.85
CA HIS A 86 10.65 18.91 -2.00
C HIS A 86 9.23 18.59 -2.46
N ASN A 87 8.38 19.62 -2.57
CA ASN A 87 6.97 19.44 -2.94
C ASN A 87 6.80 18.73 -4.29
N ASP A 88 7.60 19.09 -5.30
CA ASP A 88 7.53 18.47 -6.63
C ASP A 88 7.86 16.98 -6.61
N GLU A 89 8.76 16.55 -5.74
CA GLU A 89 9.11 15.13 -5.58
C GLU A 89 8.01 14.36 -4.83
N ARG A 90 7.43 14.97 -3.78
CA ARG A 90 6.28 14.40 -3.07
C ARG A 90 5.08 14.19 -4.01
N GLU A 91 4.78 15.16 -4.87
CA GLU A 91 3.72 15.04 -5.86
C GLU A 91 3.99 13.93 -6.87
N LYS A 92 5.25 13.74 -7.28
CA LYS A 92 5.66 12.61 -8.14
C LYS A 92 5.42 11.26 -7.46
N PHE A 93 5.81 11.10 -6.19
CA PHE A 93 5.57 9.84 -5.46
C PHE A 93 4.07 9.55 -5.30
N ILE A 94 3.27 10.58 -4.96
CA ILE A 94 1.81 10.45 -4.89
C ILE A 94 1.23 10.01 -6.25
N MET A 95 1.71 10.57 -7.35
CA MET A 95 1.32 10.15 -8.70
C MET A 95 1.75 8.71 -9.01
N GLN A 96 2.94 8.29 -8.57
CA GLN A 96 3.38 6.91 -8.72
C GLN A 96 2.51 5.93 -7.92
N PHE A 97 2.10 6.27 -6.69
CA PHE A 97 1.13 5.47 -5.94
C PHE A 97 -0.19 5.34 -6.70
N ASN A 98 -0.72 6.45 -7.24
CA ASN A 98 -1.95 6.40 -8.06
C ASN A 98 -1.81 5.46 -9.24
N ASN A 99 -0.71 5.57 -9.98
CA ASN A 99 -0.46 4.74 -11.14
C ASN A 99 -0.32 3.28 -10.74
N TYR A 100 0.38 2.99 -9.64
CA TYR A 100 0.57 1.64 -9.11
C TYR A 100 -0.75 0.96 -8.75
N PHE A 101 -1.54 1.57 -7.86
CA PHE A 101 -2.76 0.95 -7.34
C PHE A 101 -3.93 0.98 -8.32
N GLY A 102 -3.91 1.84 -9.34
CA GLY A 102 -4.98 1.90 -10.34
C GLY A 102 -6.35 2.09 -9.69
N ASP A 103 -7.23 1.11 -9.84
CA ASP A 103 -8.61 1.13 -9.34
C ASP A 103 -8.76 0.73 -7.86
N TYR A 104 -7.70 0.24 -7.20
CA TYR A 104 -7.70 -0.15 -5.79
C TYR A 104 -7.61 1.06 -4.84
N LYS A 105 -8.69 1.86 -4.83
CA LYS A 105 -8.77 3.17 -4.16
C LYS A 105 -8.68 3.10 -2.64
N GLY A 106 -9.13 2.01 -2.02
CA GLY A 106 -9.12 1.89 -0.55
C GLY A 106 -7.71 1.89 0.01
N PHE A 107 -6.89 0.94 -0.44
CA PHE A 107 -5.53 0.80 0.07
C PHE A 107 -4.63 1.94 -0.41
N LEU A 108 -4.85 2.46 -1.63
CA LEU A 108 -4.24 3.70 -2.11
C LEU A 108 -4.50 4.88 -1.16
N SER A 109 -5.73 5.02 -0.66
CA SER A 109 -6.09 6.09 0.27
C SER A 109 -5.31 5.96 1.59
N LEU A 110 -5.21 4.73 2.11
CA LEU A 110 -4.41 4.45 3.30
C LEU A 110 -2.92 4.77 3.09
N VAL A 111 -2.31 4.30 2.00
CA VAL A 111 -0.89 4.54 1.72
C VAL A 111 -0.59 6.03 1.63
N LYS A 112 -1.45 6.81 0.97
CA LYS A 112 -1.32 8.27 0.93
C LYS A 112 -1.47 8.92 2.30
N GLU A 113 -2.44 8.45 3.09
CA GLU A 113 -2.68 8.97 4.43
C GLU A 113 -1.44 8.79 5.30
N VAL A 114 -0.89 7.57 5.34
CA VAL A 114 0.34 7.26 6.08
C VAL A 114 1.52 8.07 5.55
N TYR A 115 1.72 8.14 4.23
CA TYR A 115 2.79 8.94 3.63
C TYR A 115 2.76 10.41 4.08
N ILE A 116 1.58 11.02 4.10
CA ILE A 116 1.39 12.42 4.50
C ILE A 116 1.56 12.59 6.01
N GLU A 117 1.08 11.64 6.82
CA GLU A 117 1.21 11.65 8.27
C GLU A 117 2.69 11.54 8.70
N GLU A 118 3.45 10.59 8.16
CA GLU A 118 4.87 10.40 8.46
C GLU A 118 5.70 11.63 8.02
N LEU A 119 5.46 12.17 6.81
CA LEU A 119 6.14 13.39 6.36
C LEU A 119 5.86 14.62 7.25
N LYS A 120 4.69 14.69 7.90
CA LYS A 120 4.39 15.77 8.85
C LYS A 120 5.15 15.56 10.16
N GLN A 121 5.30 14.32 10.63
CA GLN A 121 6.08 14.01 11.82
C GLN A 121 7.56 14.36 11.62
N ASP A 122 8.11 14.06 10.44
CA ASP A 122 9.47 14.43 10.08
C ASP A 122 9.73 15.95 10.04
N LEU A 123 8.71 16.77 9.74
CA LEU A 123 8.83 18.23 9.73
C LEU A 123 8.73 18.87 11.14
N LEU A 124 8.30 18.11 12.13
CA LEU A 124 8.10 18.57 13.51
C LEU A 124 9.29 18.25 14.43
N TYR A 125 10.26 17.49 13.95
CA TYR A 125 11.49 17.09 14.65
C TYR A 125 12.71 17.89 14.19
#